data_AF-A0A7S2JXT9-F1
#
_entry.id   AF-A0A7S2JXT9-F1
#
_cell.length_a   1.000
_cell.length_b   1.000
_cell.length_c   1.000
_cell.angle_alpha   90.00
_cell.angle_beta   90.00
_cell.angle_gamma   90.00
#
_symmetry.space_group_name_H-M   'P 1'
#
loop_
_entity.id
_entity.type
_entity.pdbx_description
1 polymer ?
#
loop_
_entity_poly.entity_id
_entity_poly.type
_entity_poly.pdbx_seq_one_letter_code
_entity_poly.pdbx_strand_id
1 'polypeptide(L)'
;GNAASVALEVAVKAAEVAGHLLVAAAGNEANDNDAVPTYPCNYANGNVICVGSTKSNGRMSSFSNYGPESVDIAAPGEDIYSAWIPDTHRSVSGTSMAAPHVAGTAALAWSACGFLSAARIGELIA
;
A
#
# COMPACT_ATOMS: atom_id res chain seq x y z
N GLY A 1 -3.95 10.98 -6.11
CA GLY A 1 -2.68 11.71 -6.11
C GLY A 1 -2.14 11.67 -7.51
N ASN A 2 -2.69 12.46 -8.42
CA ASN A 2 -2.52 12.23 -9.86
C ASN A 2 -1.46 13.15 -10.48
N ALA A 3 -0.75 13.89 -9.62
CA ALA A 3 0.34 14.78 -9.99
C ALA A 3 1.50 14.58 -9.01
N ALA A 4 2.72 14.54 -9.55
CA ALA A 4 3.93 14.45 -8.76
C ALA A 4 4.07 15.71 -7.89
N SER A 5 4.47 15.52 -6.64
CA SER A 5 4.84 16.61 -5.73
C SER A 5 6.28 16.42 -5.28
N VAL A 6 7.13 17.40 -5.56
CA VAL A 6 8.53 17.42 -5.10
C VAL A 6 8.58 17.40 -3.58
N ALA A 7 7.70 18.13 -2.91
CA ALA A 7 7.67 18.17 -1.45
C ALA A 7 7.32 16.81 -0.85
N LEU A 8 6.38 16.08 -1.47
CA LEU A 8 6.01 14.74 -1.02
C LEU A 8 7.13 13.73 -1.30
N GLU A 9 7.77 13.79 -2.47
CA GLU A 9 8.90 12.92 -2.81
C GLU A 9 10.07 13.11 -1.85
N VAL A 10 10.39 14.36 -1.50
CA VAL A 10 11.40 14.68 -0.48
C VAL A 10 11.03 14.09 0.88
N ALA A 11 9.76 14.14 1.27
CA ALA A 11 9.30 13.53 2.52
C ALA A 11 9.40 11.99 2.49
N VAL A 12 9.04 11.36 1.37
CA VAL A 12 9.21 9.91 1.14
C VAL A 12 10.69 9.53 1.24
N LYS A 13 11.57 10.31 0.62
CA LYS A 13 13.02 10.08 0.68
C LYS A 13 13.59 10.25 2.09
N ALA A 14 13.12 11.24 2.84
CA ALA A 14 13.52 11.42 4.24
C ALA A 14 13.10 10.22 5.09
N ALA A 15 11.89 9.67 4.87
CA ALA A 15 11.43 8.46 5.53
C ALA A 15 12.28 7.23 5.17
N GLU A 16 12.69 7.11 3.91
CA GLU A 16 13.60 6.05 3.44
C GLU A 16 14.94 6.10 4.19
N VAL A 17 15.56 7.28 4.28
CA VAL A 17 16.84 7.50 4.99
C VAL A 17 16.70 7.21 6.49
N ALA A 18 15.53 7.47 7.07
CA ALA A 18 15.22 7.15 8.46
C ALA A 18 14.90 5.65 8.70
N GLY A 19 14.87 4.83 7.64
CA GLY A 19 14.59 3.40 7.74
C GLY A 19 13.10 3.09 7.92
N HIS A 20 12.21 3.94 7.44
CA HIS A 20 10.76 3.71 7.45
C HIS A 20 10.28 3.09 6.12
N LEU A 21 9.45 2.06 6.25
CA LEU A 21 8.67 1.51 5.15
C LEU A 21 7.34 2.26 5.04
N LEU A 22 6.97 2.65 3.82
CA LEU A 22 5.71 3.33 3.52
C LEU A 22 4.81 2.40 2.72
N VAL A 23 3.65 2.09 3.28
CA VAL A 23 2.64 1.26 2.60
C VAL A 23 1.54 2.18 2.07
N ALA A 24 1.36 2.19 0.76
CA ALA A 24 0.49 3.10 0.04
C ALA A 24 -0.63 2.34 -0.69
N ALA A 25 -1.81 2.97 -0.77
CA ALA A 25 -2.93 2.45 -1.54
C ALA A 25 -2.74 2.76 -3.03
N ALA A 26 -2.99 1.78 -3.91
CA ALA A 26 -2.81 1.96 -5.35
C ALA A 26 -3.80 2.93 -6.01
N GLY A 27 -4.94 3.19 -5.38
CA GLY A 27 -6.06 3.97 -5.95
C GLY A 27 -7.29 3.11 -6.26
N ASN A 28 -8.41 3.75 -6.55
CA ASN A 28 -9.73 3.11 -6.68
C ASN A 28 -10.46 3.51 -7.97
N GLU A 29 -9.71 3.82 -9.02
CA GLU A 29 -10.22 4.34 -10.30
C GLU A 29 -10.27 3.26 -11.41
N ALA A 30 -9.92 2.01 -11.09
CA ALA A 30 -9.75 0.92 -12.05
C ALA A 30 -8.75 1.25 -13.18
N ASN A 31 -7.73 2.06 -12.87
CA ASN A 31 -6.75 2.54 -13.82
C ASN A 31 -5.44 1.74 -13.76
N ASP A 32 -4.74 1.75 -14.90
CA ASP A 32 -3.34 1.33 -14.99
C ASP A 32 -2.43 2.48 -14.52
N ASN A 33 -1.80 2.32 -13.36
CA ASN A 33 -0.87 3.27 -12.77
C ASN A 33 0.42 3.42 -13.58
N ASP A 34 0.77 2.46 -14.45
CA ASP A 34 1.93 2.59 -15.34
C ASP A 34 1.62 3.57 -16.49
N ALA A 35 0.34 3.71 -16.86
CA ALA A 35 -0.14 4.68 -17.84
C ALA A 35 -0.59 6.01 -17.21
N VAL A 36 -1.22 5.96 -16.02
CA VAL A 36 -1.74 7.12 -15.30
C VAL A 36 -1.19 7.11 -13.87
N PRO A 37 -0.04 7.76 -13.64
CA PRO A 37 0.65 7.69 -12.35
C PRO A 37 -0.20 8.10 -11.14
N THR A 38 -0.17 7.26 -10.11
CA THR A 38 -0.75 7.52 -8.80
C THR A 38 0.35 7.63 -7.75
N TYR A 39 0.45 8.77 -7.11
CA TYR A 39 1.43 9.03 -6.06
C TYR A 39 0.83 8.75 -4.67
N PRO A 40 1.59 8.13 -3.75
CA PRO A 40 3.04 7.91 -3.83
C PRO A 40 3.51 6.61 -4.53
N CYS A 41 2.62 5.75 -5.02
CA CYS A 41 2.99 4.48 -5.65
C CYS A 41 3.99 4.60 -6.82
N ASN A 42 3.84 5.63 -7.65
CA ASN A 42 4.73 5.86 -8.78
C ASN A 42 6.02 6.66 -8.45
N TYR A 43 6.34 6.87 -7.16
CA TYR A 43 7.68 7.35 -6.82
C TYR A 43 8.68 6.21 -6.92
N ALA A 44 9.87 6.47 -7.49
CA ALA A 44 10.94 5.48 -7.64
C ALA A 44 11.67 5.13 -6.31
N ASN A 45 11.13 5.56 -5.17
CA ASN A 45 11.69 5.31 -3.86
C ASN A 45 11.47 3.86 -3.43
N GLY A 46 12.55 3.13 -3.15
CA GLY A 46 12.49 1.71 -2.79
C GLY A 46 11.89 1.39 -1.41
N ASN A 47 11.41 2.39 -0.67
CA ASN A 47 10.70 2.18 0.60
C ASN A 47 9.18 2.33 0.49
N VAL A 48 8.64 2.50 -0.72
CA VAL A 48 7.19 2.52 -0.93
C VAL A 48 6.76 1.13 -1.39
N ILE A 49 5.75 0.57 -0.72
CA ILE A 49 5.01 -0.61 -1.19
C ILE A 49 3.62 -0.14 -1.59
N CYS A 50 3.32 -0.22 -2.86
CA CYS A 50 2.02 0.07 -3.42
C CYS A 50 1.10 -1.17 -3.40
N VAL A 51 -0.11 -0.98 -2.87
CA VAL A 51 -1.02 -2.08 -2.55
C VAL A 51 -2.33 -1.96 -3.33
N GLY A 52 -2.56 -2.93 -4.22
CA GLY A 52 -3.83 -3.19 -4.89
C GLY A 52 -4.83 -3.92 -3.98
N SER A 53 -6.09 -3.97 -4.40
CA SER A 53 -7.19 -4.55 -3.63
C SER A 53 -7.69 -5.85 -4.25
N THR A 54 -7.87 -6.88 -3.43
CA THR A 54 -8.52 -8.14 -3.81
C THR A 54 -9.84 -8.35 -3.08
N LYS A 55 -10.66 -9.22 -3.67
CA LYS A 55 -11.87 -9.81 -3.10
C LYS A 55 -11.51 -11.01 -2.23
N SER A 56 -12.48 -11.48 -1.44
CA SER A 56 -12.37 -12.70 -0.64
C SER A 56 -12.06 -13.97 -1.45
N ASN A 57 -12.35 -13.99 -2.76
CA ASN A 57 -12.03 -15.09 -3.66
C ASN A 57 -10.65 -14.96 -4.34
N GLY A 58 -9.82 -14.00 -3.90
CA GLY A 58 -8.47 -13.77 -4.43
C GLY A 58 -8.41 -13.03 -5.76
N ARG A 59 -9.55 -12.70 -6.38
CA ARG A 59 -9.57 -11.89 -7.60
C ARG A 59 -9.38 -10.41 -7.27
N MET A 60 -8.78 -9.66 -8.20
CA MET A 60 -8.67 -8.21 -8.08
C MET A 60 -10.07 -7.57 -7.94
N SER A 61 -10.20 -6.61 -7.04
CA SER A 61 -11.38 -5.77 -6.90
C SER A 61 -11.60 -4.96 -8.17
N SER A 62 -12.86 -4.79 -8.59
CA SER A 62 -13.17 -4.11 -9.86
C SER A 62 -12.80 -2.63 -9.89
N PHE A 63 -12.60 -2.03 -8.72
CA PHE A 63 -12.17 -0.64 -8.57
C PHE A 63 -10.65 -0.50 -8.42
N SER A 64 -9.90 -1.57 -8.16
CA SER A 64 -8.48 -1.44 -7.83
C SER A 64 -7.71 -0.89 -9.02
N ASN A 65 -6.87 0.13 -8.77
CA ASN A 65 -5.80 0.40 -9.72
C ASN A 65 -4.80 -0.77 -9.73
N TYR A 66 -4.08 -0.89 -10.82
CA TYR A 66 -3.10 -1.94 -11.09
C TYR A 66 -1.91 -1.33 -11.87
N GLY A 67 -0.82 -2.07 -12.00
CA GLY A 67 0.34 -1.62 -12.76
C GLY A 67 1.49 -2.59 -12.50
N PRO A 68 1.93 -3.39 -13.48
CA PRO A 68 3.02 -4.34 -13.30
C PRO A 68 4.33 -3.73 -12.78
N GLU A 69 4.58 -2.44 -13.04
CA GLU A 69 5.78 -1.74 -12.57
C GLU A 69 5.54 -0.86 -11.34
N SER A 70 4.30 -0.40 -11.11
CA SER A 70 3.97 0.57 -10.06
C SER A 70 3.13 0.02 -8.89
N VAL A 71 2.63 -1.21 -8.97
CA VAL A 71 1.86 -1.87 -7.91
C VAL A 71 2.55 -3.18 -7.52
N ASP A 72 3.14 -3.21 -6.33
CA ASP A 72 3.99 -4.33 -5.89
C ASP A 72 3.19 -5.56 -5.49
N ILE A 73 2.10 -5.37 -4.74
CA ILE A 73 1.30 -6.48 -4.20
C ILE A 73 -0.18 -6.13 -4.11
N ALA A 74 -1.05 -7.14 -4.02
CA ALA A 74 -2.46 -6.96 -3.72
C ALA A 74 -2.84 -7.66 -2.42
N ALA A 75 -3.72 -7.04 -1.64
CA ALA A 75 -4.23 -7.56 -0.37
C ALA A 75 -5.76 -7.40 -0.28
N PRO A 76 -6.44 -8.09 0.66
CA PRO A 76 -7.88 -7.97 0.82
C PRO A 76 -8.32 -6.52 1.06
N GLY A 77 -9.14 -5.99 0.16
CA GLY A 77 -9.63 -4.60 0.23
C GLY A 77 -11.09 -4.42 -0.12
N GLU A 78 -11.81 -5.47 -0.53
CA GLU A 78 -13.27 -5.44 -0.76
C GLU A 78 -14.03 -6.02 0.44
N ASP A 79 -15.04 -5.29 0.91
CA ASP A 79 -15.93 -5.64 2.01
C ASP A 79 -15.20 -5.93 3.34
N ILE A 80 -14.16 -5.14 3.63
CA ILE A 80 -13.34 -5.28 4.83
C ILE A 80 -14.07 -4.68 6.03
N TYR A 81 -14.41 -5.53 6.99
CA TYR A 81 -15.01 -5.16 8.26
C TYR A 81 -13.95 -4.67 9.26
N SER A 82 -14.10 -3.46 9.77
CA SER A 82 -13.18 -2.90 10.76
C SER A 82 -13.90 -1.96 11.74
N ALA A 83 -13.17 -1.54 12.78
CA ALA A 83 -13.64 -0.60 13.78
C ALA A 83 -13.98 0.77 13.16
N TRP A 84 -15.00 1.43 13.72
CA TRP A 84 -15.53 2.68 13.20
C TRP A 84 -16.05 3.59 14.33
N ILE A 85 -15.75 4.89 14.26
CA ILE A 85 -16.16 5.88 15.27
C ILE A 85 -17.69 6.03 15.27
N PRO A 86 -18.35 6.15 16.45
CA PRO A 86 -17.76 6.32 17.79
C PRO A 86 -17.41 5.04 18.57
N ASP A 87 -18.08 3.91 18.33
CA ASP A 87 -17.74 2.58 18.89
C ASP A 87 -18.53 1.51 18.14
N THR A 88 -18.37 1.51 16.83
CA THR A 88 -19.12 0.65 15.91
C THR A 88 -18.15 -0.07 14.99
N HIS A 89 -18.70 -0.83 14.06
CA HIS A 89 -17.92 -1.46 13.01
C HIS A 89 -18.62 -1.28 11.68
N ARG A 90 -17.85 -1.27 10.60
CA ARG A 90 -18.37 -1.09 9.26
C ARG A 90 -17.55 -1.88 8.26
N SER A 91 -18.23 -2.47 7.29
CA SER A 91 -17.58 -2.97 6.07
C SER A 91 -17.43 -1.85 5.07
N VAL A 92 -16.21 -1.63 4.61
CA VAL A 92 -15.86 -0.66 3.56
C VAL A 92 -14.90 -1.30 2.56
N SER A 93 -14.88 -0.74 1.36
CA SER A 93 -14.10 -1.25 0.24
C SER A 93 -13.16 -0.19 -0.30
N GLY A 94 -11.92 -0.59 -0.60
CA GLY A 94 -10.91 0.28 -1.21
C GLY A 94 -9.51 -0.30 -1.06
N THR A 95 -8.58 0.15 -1.90
CA THR A 95 -7.14 -0.06 -1.70
C THR A 95 -6.65 0.54 -0.37
N SER A 96 -7.36 1.54 0.16
CA SER A 96 -7.20 2.06 1.52
C SER A 96 -7.42 1.02 2.62
N MET A 97 -8.18 -0.04 2.36
CA MET A 97 -8.39 -1.18 3.28
C MET A 97 -7.39 -2.32 3.02
N ALA A 98 -6.85 -2.41 1.80
CA ALA A 98 -5.78 -3.35 1.47
C ALA A 98 -4.43 -2.94 2.09
N ALA A 99 -4.06 -1.66 1.98
CA ALA A 99 -2.82 -1.11 2.54
C ALA A 99 -2.56 -1.48 4.02
N PRO A 100 -3.52 -1.34 4.96
CA PRO A 100 -3.27 -1.70 6.37
C PRO A 100 -3.04 -3.19 6.60
N HIS A 101 -3.51 -4.10 5.73
CA HIS A 101 -3.17 -5.52 5.84
C HIS A 101 -1.67 -5.76 5.57
N VAL A 102 -1.12 -5.10 4.55
CA VAL A 102 0.32 -5.19 4.23
C VAL A 102 1.16 -4.50 5.30
N ALA A 103 0.74 -3.33 5.79
CA ALA A 103 1.41 -2.65 6.89
C ALA A 103 1.45 -3.49 8.17
N GLY A 104 0.32 -4.14 8.52
CA GLY A 104 0.26 -5.06 9.67
C GLY A 104 1.15 -6.29 9.49
N THR A 105 1.21 -6.85 8.28
CA THR A 105 2.08 -7.99 7.95
C THR A 105 3.57 -7.60 8.04
N ALA A 106 3.93 -6.42 7.54
CA ALA A 106 5.28 -5.87 7.66
C ALA A 106 5.69 -5.70 9.13
N ALA A 107 4.81 -5.12 9.95
CA ALA A 107 5.05 -4.93 11.38
C ALA A 107 5.19 -6.27 12.12
N LEU A 108 4.36 -7.27 11.79
CA LEU A 108 4.46 -8.60 12.36
C LEU A 108 5.78 -9.29 11.98
N ALA A 109 6.17 -9.24 10.70
CA ALA A 109 7.43 -9.77 10.22
C ALA A 109 8.62 -9.10 10.92
N TRP A 110 8.58 -7.77 11.09
CA TRP A 110 9.62 -7.04 11.81
C TRP A 110 9.67 -7.43 13.30
N SER A 111 8.52 -7.67 13.95
CA SER A 111 8.51 -8.11 15.35
C SER A 111 9.21 -9.45 15.57
N ALA A 112 9.16 -10.36 14.58
CA ALA A 112 9.87 -11.64 14.61
C ALA A 112 11.34 -11.51 14.18
N CYS A 113 11.63 -10.58 13.26
CA CYS A 113 12.94 -10.38 12.64
C CYS A 113 13.51 -8.99 12.92
N GLY A 114 13.57 -8.58 14.19
CA GLY A 114 13.95 -7.23 14.65
C GLY A 114 15.31 -6.69 14.17
N PHE A 115 16.16 -7.55 13.60
CA PHE A 115 17.46 -7.22 13.05
C PHE A 115 17.45 -6.86 11.55
N LEU A 116 16.33 -7.09 10.85
CA LEU A 116 16.19 -6.73 9.44
C LEU A 116 15.86 -5.24 9.30
N SER A 117 16.36 -4.62 8.23
CA SER A 117 15.95 -3.27 7.85
C SER A 117 14.51 -3.28 7.33
N ALA A 118 13.82 -2.15 7.44
CA ALA A 118 12.47 -2.00 6.91
C ALA A 118 12.39 -2.28 5.40
N ALA A 119 13.43 -1.91 4.65
CA ALA A 119 13.57 -2.25 3.23
C ALA A 119 13.62 -3.78 3.01
N ARG A 120 14.39 -4.51 3.83
CA ARG A 120 14.46 -5.96 3.72
C ARG A 120 13.18 -6.66 4.14
N ILE A 121 12.43 -6.09 5.08
CA ILE A 121 11.07 -6.56 5.40
C ILE A 121 10.15 -6.34 4.20
N GLY A 122 10.26 -5.20 3.51
CA GLY A 122 9.48 -4.91 2.31
C GLY A 122 9.71 -5.94 1.20
N GLU A 123 10.97 -6.24 0.86
CA GLU A 123 11.36 -7.26 -0.12
C GLU A 123 10.91 -8.69 0.24
N LEU A 124 10.62 -8.96 1.52
CA LEU A 124 10.15 -10.28 1.95
C LEU A 124 8.65 -10.46 1.76
N ILE A 125 7.89 -9.36 1.73
CA ILE A 125 6.43 -9.39 1.73
C ILE A 125 5.81 -8.99 0.38
N ALA A 126 6.56 -8.29 -0.47
CA ALA A 126 6.17 -7.84 -1.80
C ALA A 126 7.29 -8.19 -2.79
#